data_AF-A0A8C5GC16-F1
#
_entry.id   AF-A0A8C5GC16-F1
#
_cell.length_a   1.000
_cell.length_b   1.000
_cell.length_c   1.000
_cell.angle_alpha   90.00
_cell.angle_beta   90.00
_cell.angle_gamma   90.00
#
_symmetry.space_group_name_H-M   'P 1'
#
loop_
_entity.id
_entity.type
_entity.pdbx_description
1 polymer ?
#
loop_
_entity_poly.entity_id
_entity_poly.type
_entity_poly.pdbx_seq_one_letter_code
_entity_poly.pdbx_strand_id
1 'polypeptide(L)' 'MVMNLTDLKKYIEDVIMTPLDHKNLDKDVPYFANVVSTTENLSVYIWDNMVKVLPTDTLYEIKIHETDKNIVVYRGE' A
#
# COMPACT_ATOMS: atom_id res chain seq x y z
N MET A 1 18.03 2.53 15.37
CA MET A 1 17.11 2.68 14.22
C MET A 1 16.07 1.59 14.34
N VAL A 2 14.79 1.92 14.16
CA VAL A 2 13.70 0.91 14.17
C VAL A 2 13.83 -0.02 12.95
N MET A 3 14.17 0.55 11.79
CA MET A 3 14.46 -0.15 10.54
C MET A 3 15.48 0.65 9.73
N ASN A 4 16.21 -0.01 8.85
CA ASN A 4 17.04 0.65 7.85
C ASN A 4 16.16 1.28 6.75
N LEU A 5 16.31 2.58 6.53
CA LEU A 5 15.50 3.33 5.56
C LEU A 5 15.75 2.89 4.11
N THR A 6 16.94 2.38 3.80
CA THR A 6 17.24 1.85 2.47
C THR A 6 16.41 0.60 2.17
N ASP A 7 16.26 -0.27 3.17
CA ASP A 7 15.44 -1.49 3.05
C ASP A 7 13.97 -1.12 2.95
N LEU A 8 13.49 -0.19 3.79
CA LEU A 8 12.12 0.32 3.72
C LEU A 8 11.78 0.94 2.36
N LYS A 9 12.70 1.75 1.80
CA LYS A 9 12.51 2.34 0.47
C LYS A 9 12.35 1.26 -0.59
N LYS A 10 13.14 0.19 -0.52
CA LYS A 10 13.03 -0.94 -1.45
C LYS A 10 11.68 -1.64 -1.34
N TYR A 11 11.19 -1.90 -0.12
CA TYR A 11 9.88 -2.51 0.07
C TYR A 11 8.74 -1.64 -0.49
N ILE A 12 8.81 -0.32 -0.28
CA ILE A 12 7.85 0.63 -0.86
C ILE A 12 7.92 0.63 -2.39
N GLU A 13 9.11 0.60 -2.97
CA GLU A 13 9.29 0.55 -4.42
C GLU A 13 8.64 -0.70 -5.02
N ASP A 14 8.88 -1.85 -4.42
CA ASP A 14 8.41 -3.15 -4.90
C ASP A 14 6.89 -3.31 -4.72
N VAL A 15 6.33 -2.85 -3.60
CA VAL A 15 4.91 -3.05 -3.24
C VAL A 15 3.99 -1.94 -3.74
N ILE A 16 4.47 -0.69 -3.79
CA ILE A 16 3.65 0.48 -4.09
C ILE A 16 4.01 1.03 -5.46
N MET A 17 5.26 1.47 -5.66
CA MET A 17 5.62 2.23 -6.87
C MET A 17 5.52 1.37 -8.12
N THR A 18 6.14 0.18 -8.11
CA THR A 18 6.18 -0.72 -9.28
C THR A 18 4.78 -1.14 -9.77
N PRO A 19 3.85 -1.58 -8.90
CA PRO A 19 2.53 -2.01 -9.36
C PRO A 19 1.51 -0.89 -9.52
N LEU A 20 1.67 0.28 -8.89
CA LEU A 20 0.62 1.32 -8.85
C LEU A 20 0.98 2.62 -9.59
N ASP A 21 2.26 3.00 -9.66
CA ASP A 21 2.65 4.28 -10.23
C ASP A 21 2.39 4.34 -11.74
N HIS A 22 1.77 5.43 -12.19
CA HIS A 22 1.33 5.62 -13.58
C HIS A 22 0.48 4.46 -14.15
N LYS A 23 -0.31 3.78 -13.30
CA LYS A 23 -1.22 2.69 -13.70
C LYS A 23 -2.69 3.06 -13.59
N ASN A 24 -3.53 2.38 -14.36
CA ASN A 24 -4.95 2.32 -14.12
C ASN A 24 -5.25 1.16 -13.15
N LEU A 25 -5.76 1.48 -11.95
CA LEU A 25 -5.98 0.47 -10.91
C LEU A 25 -6.89 -0.68 -11.39
N ASP A 26 -8.04 -0.37 -11.97
CA ASP A 26 -9.03 -1.39 -12.35
C ASP A 26 -8.60 -2.28 -13.53
N LYS A 27 -7.67 -1.82 -14.36
CA LYS A 27 -7.24 -2.51 -15.59
C LYS A 27 -5.87 -3.17 -15.48
N ASP A 28 -4.93 -2.50 -14.83
CA ASP A 28 -3.52 -2.91 -14.81
C ASP A 28 -3.13 -3.67 -13.54
N VAL A 29 -3.94 -3.55 -12.48
CA VAL A 29 -3.65 -4.18 -11.18
C VAL A 29 -4.67 -5.31 -10.94
N PRO A 30 -4.27 -6.59 -11.05
CA PRO A 30 -5.19 -7.73 -11.01
C PRO A 30 -6.09 -7.78 -9.77
N TYR A 31 -5.64 -7.23 -8.63
CA TYR A 31 -6.43 -7.17 -7.41
C TYR A 31 -7.75 -6.39 -7.59
N PHE A 32 -7.74 -5.29 -8.34
CA PHE A 32 -8.90 -4.42 -8.53
C PHE A 32 -9.82 -4.88 -9.67
N ALA A 33 -9.54 -6.01 -10.33
CA ALA A 33 -10.45 -6.55 -11.35
C ALA A 33 -11.83 -6.92 -10.79
N ASN A 34 -11.89 -7.32 -9.51
CA ASN A 34 -13.13 -7.70 -8.81
C ASN A 34 -13.36 -6.91 -7.52
N VAL A 35 -12.53 -5.90 -7.24
CA VAL A 35 -12.58 -5.09 -6.02
C VAL A 35 -12.62 -3.62 -6.44
N VAL A 36 -13.58 -2.86 -5.93
CA VAL A 36 -13.70 -1.43 -6.25
C VAL A 36 -12.45 -0.70 -5.78
N SER A 37 -11.84 0.11 -6.65
CA SER A 37 -10.59 0.85 -6.40
C SER A 37 -10.76 2.09 -5.50
N THR A 38 -11.53 1.98 -4.40
CA THR A 38 -11.63 3.05 -3.40
C THR A 38 -10.32 3.19 -2.61
N THR A 39 -10.11 4.35 -1.99
CA THR A 39 -8.91 4.61 -1.17
C THR A 39 -8.81 3.63 0.02
N GLU A 40 -9.93 3.18 0.55
CA GLU A 40 -10.01 2.15 1.60
C GLU A 40 -9.56 0.78 1.09
N ASN A 41 -10.04 0.33 -0.07
CA ASN A 41 -9.59 -0.95 -0.63
C ASN A 41 -8.12 -0.88 -1.07
N LEU A 42 -7.64 0.29 -1.48
CA LEU A 42 -6.23 0.51 -1.78
C LEU A 42 -5.35 0.45 -0.54
N SER A 43 -5.78 0.98 0.61
CA SER A 43 -5.02 0.89 1.86
C SER A 43 -4.92 -0.55 2.37
N VAL A 44 -5.99 -1.34 2.23
CA VAL A 44 -5.98 -2.78 2.51
C VAL A 44 -5.04 -3.52 1.56
N TYR A 45 -5.12 -3.25 0.25
CA TYR A 45 -4.21 -3.85 -0.74
C TYR A 45 -2.73 -3.58 -0.41
N ILE A 46 -2.39 -2.33 -0.08
CA ILE A 46 -1.01 -1.97 0.26
C ILE A 46 -0.59 -2.68 1.55
N TRP A 47 -1.43 -2.67 2.58
CA TRP A 47 -1.15 -3.35 3.85
C TRP A 47 -0.86 -4.84 3.66
N ASP A 48 -1.75 -5.57 2.97
CA ASP A 48 -1.63 -7.00 2.75
C ASP A 48 -0.36 -7.38 1.99
N ASN A 49 0.12 -6.51 1.11
CA ASN A 49 1.38 -6.74 0.40
C ASN A 49 2.61 -6.29 1.20
N MET A 50 2.51 -5.21 1.98
CA MET A 50 3.59 -4.75 2.86
C MET A 50 3.90 -5.77 3.96
N VAL A 51 2.88 -6.38 4.58
CA VAL A 51 3.06 -7.41 5.63
C VAL A 51 3.82 -8.65 5.12
N LYS A 52 3.75 -8.96 3.82
CA LYS A 52 4.48 -10.10 3.22
C LYS A 52 5.97 -9.86 3.07
N VAL A 53 6.39 -8.60 2.94
CA VAL A 53 7.80 -8.24 2.67
C VAL A 53 8.50 -7.66 3.90
N LEU A 54 7.73 -7.06 4.81
CA LEU A 54 8.24 -6.52 6.06
C LEU A 54 8.48 -7.64 7.10
N PRO A 55 9.41 -7.43 8.05
CA PRO A 55 9.52 -8.30 9.22
C PRO A 55 8.20 -8.31 10.01
N THR A 56 7.88 -9.45 10.62
CA THR A 56 6.66 -9.65 11.41
C THR A 56 6.47 -8.55 12.47
N ASP A 57 5.24 -8.08 12.63
CA ASP A 57 4.83 -7.08 13.63
C ASP A 57 5.56 -5.73 13.55
N THR A 58 6.11 -5.37 12.39
CA THR A 58 6.77 -4.05 12.20
C THR A 58 5.90 -3.01 11.51
N LEU A 59 4.87 -3.41 10.77
CA LEU A 59 3.96 -2.49 10.11
C LEU A 59 2.91 -2.00 11.11
N TYR A 60 2.80 -0.68 11.26
CA TYR A 60 1.86 -0.07 12.21
C TYR A 60 0.68 0.61 11.52
N GLU A 61 0.92 1.37 10.44
CA GLU A 61 -0.10 2.18 9.79
C GLU A 61 0.21 2.39 8.31
N ILE A 62 -0.81 2.23 7.47
CA ILE A 62 -0.80 2.72 6.09
C ILE A 62 -1.76 3.91 6.00
N LYS A 63 -1.25 5.03 5.49
CA LYS A 63 -2.02 6.27 5.33
C LYS A 63 -1.95 6.73 3.88
N ILE A 64 -3.11 6.86 3.25
CA ILE A 64 -3.23 7.29 1.85
C ILE A 64 -3.96 8.63 1.81
N HIS A 65 -3.37 9.56 1.07
CA HIS A 65 -3.97 10.83 0.71
C HIS A 65 -4.38 10.73 -0.76
N GLU A 66 -5.67 10.50 -1.02
CA GLU A 66 -6.19 10.53 -2.40
C GLU A 66 -6.20 11.97 -2.91
N THR A 67 -6.62 12.90 -2.04
CA THR A 67 -6.51 14.34 -2.21
C THR A 67 -6.20 14.98 -0.85
N ASP A 68 -5.96 16.28 -0.80
CA ASP A 68 -5.75 17.00 0.47
C ASP A 68 -6.93 16.88 1.46
N LYS A 69 -8.13 16.56 0.97
CA LYS A 69 -9.36 16.46 1.76
C LYS A 69 -9.79 15.02 2.05
N ASN A 70 -9.27 14.06 1.29
CA ASN A 70 -9.64 12.66 1.39
C ASN A 70 -8.45 11.84 1.86
N ILE A 71 -8.52 11.38 3.11
CA ILE A 71 -7.44 10.65 3.76
C ILE A 71 -8.02 9.38 4.36
N VAL A 72 -7.38 8.26 4.07
CA VAL A 72 -7.70 6.97 4.68
C VAL A 72 -6.50 6.47 5.47
N VAL A 73 -6.78 5.91 6.65
CA VAL A 73 -5.81 5.27 7.53
C VAL A 73 -6.26 3.83 7.75
N TYR A 74 -5.34 2.88 7.60
CA TYR A 74 -5.59 1.46 7.85
C TYR A 74 -4.47 0.85 8.69
N ARG A 75 -4.84 0.01 9.67
CA ARG A 75 -3.95 -0.60 10.67
C ARG A 75 -4.08 -2.12 10.78
N GLY A 76 -4.69 -2.78 9.78
CA GLY A 76 -4.90 -4.23 9.79
C GLY A 76 -6.06 -4.69 10.66
N GLU A 77 -7.06 -3.82 10.89
CA GLU A 77 -8.30 -4.12 11.64
C GLU A 77 -9.28 -5.00 10.84
#